data_AF-A0A2S8AE76-F1
#
_entry.id   AF-A0A2S8AE76-F1
#
_cell.length_a   1.000
_cell.length_b   1.000
_cell.length_c   1.000
_cell.angle_alpha   90.00
_cell.angle_beta   90.00
_cell.angle_gamma   90.00
#
_symmetry.space_group_name_H-M   'P 1'
#
loop_
_entity.id
_entity.type
_entity.pdbx_description
1 polymer ?
#
loop_
_entity_poly.entity_id
_entity_poly.type
_entity_poly.pdbx_seq_one_letter_code
_entity_poly.pdbx_strand_id
1 'polypeptide(L)'
;MKKVTVFITICYILSGIIGIIMWNIPKTQNPFNPFLLFLYILLMLTPSIVAFIVEKKKFLEITEKFQLNFKNINWKQTFKYLLITNLFIPILVMAYGYLLGNVLEIEVFGRLVTNYIQLDPEIIKKLPSFLKTDYLLFFLILMTFISCLLSSISVNGIIALGEEIGWRGFLEKNINLSFFKKNVLIGIIWGIWHAPIILCGHNYPSHPFLGIIMMVFLCIPMSFYFSFALKNTKCLFVIAALHGGFNATSRTLVFTQINFNDLFGPIGVLMILSVLTVFIIDYAFNIKNQKMHN
;
A
#
# COMPACT_ATOMS: atom_id res chain seq x y z
N MET A 1 8.86 -19.71 17.08
CA MET A 1 9.41 -20.00 15.74
C MET A 1 8.52 -20.95 14.92
N LYS A 2 8.16 -22.15 15.39
CA LYS A 2 7.31 -23.11 14.64
C LYS A 2 6.03 -22.51 14.03
N LYS A 3 5.25 -21.74 14.81
CA LYS A 3 4.03 -21.06 14.31
C LYS A 3 4.31 -20.05 13.19
N VAL A 4 5.39 -19.28 13.31
CA VAL A 4 5.78 -18.26 12.32
C VAL A 4 6.17 -18.92 10.99
N THR A 5 6.98 -19.97 11.03
CA THR A 5 7.37 -20.72 9.82
C THR A 5 6.15 -21.31 9.13
N VAL A 6 5.26 -21.99 9.86
CA VAL A 6 4.02 -22.57 9.30
C VAL A 6 3.15 -21.49 8.65
N PHE A 7 2.97 -20.34 9.31
CA PHE A 7 2.21 -19.22 8.78
C PHE A 7 2.78 -18.72 7.45
N ILE A 8 4.08 -18.44 7.40
CA ILE A 8 4.76 -17.93 6.19
C ILE A 8 4.64 -18.95 5.05
N THR A 9 4.92 -20.23 5.32
CA THR A 9 4.86 -21.30 4.32
C THR A 9 3.47 -21.41 3.71
N ILE A 10 2.41 -21.44 4.52
CA ILE A 10 1.05 -21.56 4.00
C ILE A 10 0.66 -20.30 3.21
N CYS A 11 1.00 -19.09 3.68
CA CYS A 11 0.73 -17.86 2.94
C CYS A 11 1.38 -17.83 1.56
N TYR A 12 2.64 -18.29 1.44
CA TYR A 12 3.33 -18.39 0.16
C TYR A 12 2.74 -19.47 -0.76
N ILE A 13 2.34 -20.62 -0.22
CA ILE A 13 1.67 -21.66 -1.01
C ILE A 13 0.36 -21.11 -1.59
N LEU A 14 -0.47 -20.47 -0.76
CA LEU A 14 -1.75 -19.91 -1.20
C LEU A 14 -1.55 -18.77 -2.22
N SER A 15 -0.59 -17.87 -2.00
CA SER A 15 -0.23 -16.83 -2.97
C SER A 15 0.23 -17.44 -4.30
N GLY A 16 1.07 -18.47 -4.25
CA GLY A 16 1.54 -19.19 -5.43
C GLY A 16 0.40 -19.84 -6.22
N ILE A 17 -0.52 -20.53 -5.54
CA ILE A 17 -1.71 -21.13 -6.17
C ILE A 17 -2.55 -20.05 -6.85
N ILE A 18 -2.83 -18.94 -6.17
CA ILE A 18 -3.61 -17.83 -6.74
C ILE A 18 -2.89 -17.24 -7.96
N GLY A 19 -1.57 -17.01 -7.87
CA GLY A 19 -0.79 -16.51 -8.99
C GLY A 19 -0.77 -17.46 -10.18
N ILE A 20 -0.68 -18.78 -9.98
CA ILE A 20 -0.78 -19.78 -11.04
C ILE A 20 -2.16 -19.70 -11.71
N ILE A 21 -3.25 -19.58 -10.94
CA ILE A 21 -4.59 -19.42 -11.49
C ILE A 21 -4.66 -18.13 -12.32
N MET A 22 -4.16 -17.01 -11.78
CA MET A 22 -4.15 -15.71 -12.46
C MET A 22 -3.34 -15.73 -13.76
N TRP A 23 -2.21 -16.42 -13.78
CA TRP A 23 -1.35 -16.55 -14.96
C TRP A 23 -2.07 -17.22 -16.14
N ASN A 24 -3.00 -18.13 -15.86
CA ASN A 24 -3.78 -18.84 -16.87
C ASN A 24 -5.04 -18.07 -17.31
N ILE A 25 -5.35 -16.92 -16.71
CA ILE A 25 -6.46 -16.08 -17.15
C ILE A 25 -6.01 -15.31 -18.41
N PRO A 26 -6.76 -15.39 -19.53
CA PRO A 26 -6.46 -14.59 -20.71
C PRO A 26 -6.40 -13.11 -20.34
N LYS A 27 -5.31 -12.45 -20.75
CA LYS A 27 -5.17 -11.00 -20.62
C LYS A 27 -6.12 -10.33 -21.60
N THR A 28 -7.38 -10.15 -21.20
CA THR A 28 -8.39 -9.47 -22.01
C THR A 28 -8.14 -7.97 -21.99
N GLN A 29 -8.59 -7.26 -23.03
CA GLN A 29 -8.57 -5.79 -23.06
C GLN A 29 -9.55 -5.15 -22.08
N ASN A 30 -10.39 -5.94 -21.38
CA ASN A 30 -11.34 -5.40 -20.42
C ASN A 30 -10.63 -5.07 -19.10
N PRO A 31 -10.54 -3.78 -18.71
CA PRO A 31 -9.90 -3.39 -17.45
C PRO A 31 -10.66 -3.92 -16.21
N PHE A 32 -11.91 -4.36 -16.37
CA PHE A 32 -12.74 -4.92 -15.30
C PHE A 32 -12.99 -6.41 -15.52
N ASN A 33 -12.07 -7.24 -15.02
CA ASN A 33 -12.27 -8.68 -14.92
C ASN A 33 -12.75 -9.04 -13.49
N PRO A 34 -14.04 -9.35 -13.27
CA PRO A 34 -14.57 -9.61 -11.93
C PRO A 34 -13.96 -10.87 -11.29
N PHE A 35 -13.54 -11.86 -12.09
CA PHE A 35 -12.86 -13.03 -11.57
C PHE A 35 -11.45 -12.71 -11.08
N LEU A 36 -10.72 -11.86 -11.82
CA LEU A 36 -9.41 -11.36 -11.38
C LEU A 36 -9.54 -10.54 -10.09
N LEU A 37 -10.56 -9.69 -9.99
CA LEU A 37 -10.87 -8.94 -8.76
C LEU A 37 -11.14 -9.90 -7.59
N PHE A 38 -11.94 -10.94 -7.81
CA PHE A 38 -12.20 -11.97 -6.80
C PHE A 38 -10.91 -12.65 -6.32
N LEU A 39 -9.98 -12.98 -7.22
CA LEU A 39 -8.68 -13.57 -6.86
C LEU A 39 -7.81 -12.62 -6.05
N TYR A 40 -7.79 -11.32 -6.37
CA TYR A 40 -7.10 -10.33 -5.54
C TYR A 40 -7.72 -10.26 -4.13
N ILE A 41 -9.04 -10.25 -4.02
CA ILE A 41 -9.73 -10.26 -2.72
C ILE A 41 -9.36 -11.51 -1.93
N LEU A 42 -9.43 -12.68 -2.57
CA LEU A 42 -9.07 -13.95 -1.94
C LEU A 42 -7.63 -13.94 -1.44
N LEU A 43 -6.70 -13.44 -2.25
CA LEU A 43 -5.30 -13.28 -1.90
C LEU A 43 -5.15 -12.44 -0.63
N MET A 44 -5.74 -11.24 -0.59
CA MET A 44 -5.68 -10.35 0.57
C MET A 44 -6.28 -10.97 1.85
N LEU A 45 -7.23 -11.90 1.73
CA LEU A 45 -7.80 -12.62 2.87
C LEU A 45 -6.94 -13.80 3.34
N THR A 46 -5.98 -14.29 2.54
CA THR A 46 -5.15 -15.44 2.91
C THR A 46 -4.39 -15.25 4.23
N PRO A 47 -3.76 -14.09 4.54
CA PRO A 47 -2.98 -13.97 5.77
C PRO A 47 -3.86 -14.03 7.03
N SER A 48 -5.08 -13.48 7.02
CA SER A 48 -5.98 -13.57 8.17
C SER A 48 -6.45 -15.00 8.41
N ILE A 49 -6.87 -15.70 7.35
CA ILE A 49 -7.33 -17.09 7.43
C ILE A 49 -6.23 -17.96 8.04
N VAL A 50 -5.00 -17.84 7.53
CA VAL A 50 -3.86 -18.61 8.04
C VAL A 50 -3.53 -18.23 9.48
N ALA A 51 -3.58 -16.94 9.83
CA ALA A 51 -3.34 -16.47 11.20
C ALA A 51 -4.32 -17.09 12.19
N PHE A 52 -5.63 -17.11 11.90
CA PHE A 52 -6.64 -17.71 12.76
C PHE A 52 -6.44 -19.22 12.93
N ILE A 53 -6.12 -19.94 11.85
CA ILE A 53 -5.85 -21.38 11.87
C ILE A 53 -4.60 -21.71 12.71
N VAL A 54 -3.53 -20.95 12.55
CA VAL A 54 -2.23 -21.22 13.20
C VAL A 54 -2.20 -20.78 14.66
N GLU A 55 -2.91 -19.71 15.02
CA GLU A 55 -2.93 -19.21 16.40
C GLU A 55 -3.57 -20.25 17.34
N LYS A 56 -4.59 -20.98 16.88
CA LYS A 56 -5.29 -22.06 17.62
C LYS A 56 -5.80 -21.61 19.00
N LYS A 57 -6.36 -20.41 19.08
CA LYS A 57 -6.96 -19.83 20.29
C LYS A 57 -8.43 -19.50 20.05
N LYS A 58 -9.15 -19.19 21.12
CA LYS A 58 -10.53 -18.68 21.02
C LYS A 58 -10.53 -17.36 20.26
N PHE A 59 -11.55 -17.15 19.44
CA PHE A 59 -11.66 -15.95 18.60
C PHE A 59 -11.47 -14.64 19.39
N LEU A 60 -12.11 -14.53 20.57
CA LEU A 60 -12.00 -13.35 21.43
C LEU A 60 -10.56 -13.09 21.92
N GLU A 61 -9.81 -14.13 22.27
CA GLU A 61 -8.40 -13.99 22.67
C GLU A 61 -7.54 -13.51 21.50
N ILE A 62 -7.86 -13.96 20.28
CA ILE A 62 -7.17 -13.56 19.06
C ILE A 62 -7.48 -12.10 18.75
N THR A 63 -8.74 -11.68 18.82
CA THR A 63 -9.12 -10.29 18.53
C THR A 63 -8.53 -9.31 19.55
N GLU A 64 -8.49 -9.66 20.83
CA GLU A 64 -7.80 -8.87 21.85
C GLU A 64 -6.29 -8.84 21.61
N LYS A 65 -5.65 -10.00 21.42
CA LYS A 65 -4.21 -10.10 21.08
C LYS A 65 -3.91 -9.24 19.87
N PHE A 66 -4.77 -9.24 18.85
CA PHE A 66 -4.52 -8.55 17.59
C PHE A 66 -4.84 -7.05 17.61
N GLN A 67 -5.45 -6.52 18.68
CA GLN A 67 -5.98 -5.16 18.76
C GLN A 67 -7.11 -4.90 17.74
N LEU A 68 -7.92 -5.93 17.48
CA LEU A 68 -9.18 -5.86 16.72
C LEU A 68 -10.32 -5.39 17.64
N ASN A 69 -10.15 -4.22 18.27
CA ASN A 69 -11.20 -3.63 19.09
C ASN A 69 -11.12 -2.10 19.09
N PHE A 70 -12.26 -1.44 19.33
CA PHE A 70 -12.37 0.02 19.34
C PHE A 70 -12.12 0.64 20.73
N LYS A 71 -11.75 -0.15 21.74
CA LYS A 71 -11.73 0.28 23.15
C LYS A 71 -10.69 1.35 23.45
N ASN A 72 -9.52 1.30 22.80
CA ASN A 72 -8.35 2.12 23.15
C ASN A 72 -7.85 3.01 22.00
N ILE A 73 -8.73 3.36 21.05
CA ILE A 73 -8.33 4.13 19.86
C ILE A 73 -7.84 5.52 20.27
N ASN A 74 -6.63 5.87 19.82
CA ASN A 74 -6.16 7.24 19.89
C ASN A 74 -6.62 8.02 18.65
N TRP A 75 -7.80 8.64 18.73
CA TRP A 75 -8.40 9.36 17.61
C TRP A 75 -7.53 10.49 17.05
N LYS A 76 -6.79 11.22 17.89
CA LYS A 76 -5.86 12.25 17.44
C LYS A 76 -4.79 11.67 16.50
N GLN A 77 -4.22 10.52 16.86
CA GLN A 77 -3.26 9.82 16.01
C GLN A 77 -3.95 9.20 14.79
N THR A 78 -5.16 8.67 14.92
CA THR A 78 -5.95 8.15 13.79
C THR A 78 -6.17 9.23 12.72
N PHE A 79 -6.65 10.41 13.09
CA PHE A 79 -6.82 11.52 12.15
C PHE A 79 -5.50 11.95 11.51
N LYS A 80 -4.42 12.03 12.30
CA LYS A 80 -3.08 12.33 11.79
C LYS A 80 -2.67 11.34 10.69
N TYR A 81 -2.78 10.02 10.93
CA TYR A 81 -2.37 9.02 9.95
C TYR A 81 -3.31 8.92 8.74
N LEU A 82 -4.60 9.21 8.91
CA LEU A 82 -5.52 9.33 7.77
C LEU A 82 -5.11 10.49 6.85
N LEU A 83 -4.72 11.64 7.41
CA LEU A 83 -4.19 12.76 6.61
C LEU A 83 -2.85 12.41 5.98
N ILE A 84 -1.92 11.81 6.71
CA ILE A 84 -0.60 11.41 6.17
C ILE A 84 -0.78 10.47 4.98
N THR A 85 -1.60 9.42 5.14
CA THR A 85 -1.76 8.38 4.12
C THR A 85 -2.53 8.88 2.90
N ASN A 86 -3.66 9.56 3.11
CA ASN A 86 -4.58 9.88 2.02
C ASN A 86 -4.28 11.23 1.36
N LEU A 87 -3.46 12.09 1.96
CA LEU A 87 -3.13 13.42 1.43
C LEU A 87 -1.63 13.62 1.25
N PHE A 88 -0.84 13.53 2.33
CA PHE A 88 0.58 13.90 2.27
C PHE A 88 1.43 12.94 1.44
N ILE A 89 1.22 11.61 1.55
CA ILE A 89 1.95 10.64 0.72
C ILE A 89 1.67 10.89 -0.78
N PRO A 90 0.41 10.96 -1.26
CA PRO A 90 0.13 11.29 -2.66
C PRO A 90 0.76 12.60 -3.13
N ILE A 91 0.70 13.66 -2.31
CA ILE A 91 1.31 14.96 -2.63
C ILE A 91 2.83 14.83 -2.76
N LEU A 92 3.49 14.10 -1.87
CA LEU A 92 4.93 13.88 -1.94
C LEU A 92 5.32 13.08 -3.19
N VAL A 93 4.54 12.07 -3.58
CA VAL A 93 4.78 11.34 -4.83
C VAL A 93 4.72 12.27 -6.03
N MET A 94 3.68 13.11 -6.11
CA MET A 94 3.53 14.09 -7.19
C MET A 94 4.64 15.16 -7.15
N ALA A 95 5.03 15.62 -5.96
CA ALA A 95 6.09 16.62 -5.80
C ALA A 95 7.46 16.08 -6.21
N TYR A 96 7.80 14.85 -5.79
CA TYR A 96 9.03 14.18 -6.24
C TYR A 96 8.98 13.86 -7.73
N GLY A 97 7.83 13.42 -8.25
CA GLY A 97 7.65 13.18 -9.68
C GLY A 97 7.83 14.46 -10.51
N TYR A 98 7.30 15.59 -10.05
CA TYR A 98 7.49 16.90 -10.68
C TYR A 98 8.95 17.35 -10.61
N LEU A 99 9.59 17.24 -9.44
CA LEU A 99 10.98 17.64 -9.27
C LEU A 99 11.91 16.80 -10.16
N LEU A 100 11.84 15.47 -10.07
CA LEU A 100 12.76 14.59 -10.77
C LEU A 100 12.45 14.51 -12.28
N GLY A 101 11.17 14.45 -12.62
CA GLY A 101 10.69 14.38 -13.99
C GLY A 101 10.67 15.74 -14.67
N ASN A 102 9.83 16.67 -14.21
CA ASN A 102 9.62 17.93 -14.94
C ASN A 102 10.75 18.95 -14.78
N VAL A 103 11.38 19.04 -13.59
CA VAL A 103 12.40 20.07 -13.31
C VAL A 103 13.82 19.59 -13.63
N LEU A 104 14.20 18.39 -13.17
CA LEU A 104 15.52 17.81 -13.43
C LEU A 104 15.58 17.02 -14.75
N GLU A 105 14.45 16.91 -15.44
CA GLU A 105 14.31 16.28 -16.75
C GLU A 105 14.70 14.79 -16.82
N ILE A 106 14.79 14.09 -15.69
CA ILE A 106 15.17 12.67 -15.65
C ILE A 106 14.04 11.81 -16.22
N GLU A 107 14.27 11.23 -17.41
CA GLU A 107 13.24 10.54 -18.20
C GLU A 107 12.55 9.38 -17.48
N VAL A 108 13.27 8.59 -16.68
CA VAL A 108 12.71 7.39 -16.03
C VAL A 108 11.56 7.70 -15.06
N PHE A 109 11.50 8.92 -14.51
CA PHE A 109 10.40 9.36 -13.63
C PHE A 109 9.17 9.86 -14.40
N GLY A 110 9.26 9.97 -15.72
CA GLY A 110 8.21 10.51 -16.58
C GLY A 110 7.99 12.00 -16.36
N ARG A 111 6.76 12.45 -16.58
CA ARG A 111 6.32 13.84 -16.38
C ARG A 111 5.00 13.86 -15.63
N LEU A 112 4.89 14.67 -14.59
CA LEU A 112 3.63 14.98 -13.92
C LEU A 112 2.74 15.76 -14.90
N VAL A 113 1.49 15.32 -15.03
CA VAL A 113 0.46 15.97 -15.85
C VAL A 113 -0.07 17.18 -15.10
N THR A 114 0.29 18.36 -15.58
CA THR A 114 -0.20 19.64 -15.07
C THR A 114 -1.42 20.15 -15.85
N ASN A 115 -1.48 19.85 -17.15
CA ASN A 115 -2.49 20.32 -18.09
C ASN A 115 -2.96 19.19 -19.02
N TYR A 116 -4.23 19.18 -19.40
CA TYR A 116 -4.80 18.16 -20.29
C TYR A 116 -4.12 18.08 -21.67
N ILE A 117 -3.52 19.17 -22.16
CA ILE A 117 -2.80 19.22 -23.46
C ILE A 117 -1.56 18.30 -23.45
N GLN A 118 -1.01 17.98 -22.28
CA GLN A 118 0.13 17.07 -22.14
C GLN A 118 -0.26 15.60 -22.30
N LEU A 119 -1.55 15.27 -22.24
CA LEU A 119 -2.04 13.90 -22.40
C LEU A 119 -1.97 13.48 -23.87
N ASP A 120 -1.94 12.16 -24.09
CA ASP A 120 -2.01 11.60 -25.44
C ASP A 120 -3.29 12.08 -26.18
N PRO A 121 -3.20 12.46 -27.47
CA PRO A 121 -4.35 12.94 -28.24
C PRO A 121 -5.56 11.98 -28.23
N GLU A 122 -5.34 10.67 -28.19
CA GLU A 122 -6.42 9.68 -28.08
C GLU A 122 -7.10 9.72 -26.71
N ILE A 123 -6.33 9.97 -25.63
CA ILE A 123 -6.87 10.18 -24.29
C ILE A 123 -7.69 11.47 -24.27
N ILE A 124 -7.18 12.57 -24.82
CA ILE A 124 -7.89 13.86 -24.89
C ILE A 124 -9.24 13.72 -25.60
N LYS A 125 -9.32 12.94 -26.67
CA LYS A 125 -10.58 12.68 -27.39
C LYS A 125 -11.63 12.00 -26.50
N LYS A 126 -11.20 11.04 -25.67
CA LYS A 126 -12.07 10.28 -24.75
C LYS A 126 -12.35 11.02 -23.43
N LEU A 127 -11.57 12.05 -23.12
CA LEU A 127 -11.67 12.78 -21.88
C LEU A 127 -12.98 13.60 -21.83
N PRO A 128 -13.79 13.49 -20.75
CA PRO A 128 -14.95 14.34 -20.53
C PRO A 128 -14.61 15.84 -20.62
N SER A 129 -15.54 16.65 -21.13
CA SER A 129 -15.33 18.09 -21.36
C SER A 129 -14.89 18.84 -20.10
N PHE A 130 -15.48 18.51 -18.94
CA PHE A 130 -15.14 19.15 -17.67
C PHE A 130 -13.72 18.86 -17.16
N LEU A 131 -13.03 17.86 -17.72
CA LEU A 131 -11.62 17.53 -17.42
C LEU A 131 -10.63 18.17 -18.39
N LYS A 132 -11.10 18.78 -19.50
CA LYS A 132 -10.25 19.52 -20.45
C LYS A 132 -10.00 20.93 -19.94
N THR A 133 -9.22 21.04 -18.88
CA THR A 133 -8.96 22.30 -18.18
C THR A 133 -7.47 22.46 -17.86
N ASP A 134 -7.02 23.72 -17.81
CA ASP A 134 -5.66 24.06 -17.36
C ASP A 134 -5.41 23.70 -15.89
N TYR A 135 -6.48 23.47 -15.12
CA TYR A 135 -6.44 23.06 -13.71
C TYR A 135 -6.49 21.54 -13.51
N LEU A 136 -6.15 20.73 -14.53
CA LEU A 136 -6.29 19.28 -14.47
C LEU A 136 -5.55 18.68 -13.26
N LEU A 137 -4.35 19.17 -12.93
CA LEU A 137 -3.61 18.69 -11.75
C LEU A 137 -4.38 18.88 -10.45
N PHE A 138 -5.01 20.05 -10.24
CA PHE A 138 -5.80 20.29 -9.04
C PHE A 138 -6.97 19.31 -8.94
N PHE A 139 -7.64 19.06 -10.06
CA PHE A 139 -8.69 18.05 -10.12
C PHE A 139 -8.17 16.64 -9.81
N LEU A 140 -7.02 16.24 -10.36
CA LEU A 140 -6.40 14.94 -10.10
C LEU A 140 -5.98 14.77 -8.64
N ILE A 141 -5.46 15.82 -8.00
CA ILE A 141 -5.14 15.85 -6.56
C ILE A 141 -6.41 15.63 -5.75
N LEU A 142 -7.47 16.39 -6.04
CA LEU A 142 -8.75 16.28 -5.33
C LEU A 142 -9.37 14.88 -5.49
N MET A 143 -9.39 14.35 -6.71
CA MET A 143 -9.92 13.01 -6.98
C MET A 143 -9.10 11.91 -6.31
N THR A 144 -7.77 12.05 -6.30
CA THR A 144 -6.88 11.14 -5.58
C THR A 144 -7.21 11.17 -4.09
N PHE A 145 -7.27 12.35 -3.48
CA PHE A 145 -7.61 12.50 -2.06
C PHE A 145 -8.96 11.87 -1.71
N ILE A 146 -10.02 12.19 -2.47
CA ILE A 146 -11.37 11.64 -2.24
C ILE A 146 -11.37 10.13 -2.39
N SER A 147 -10.75 9.60 -3.44
CA SER A 147 -10.70 8.17 -3.72
C SER A 147 -9.93 7.41 -2.64
N CYS A 148 -8.81 7.96 -2.15
CA CYS A 148 -8.04 7.38 -1.06
C CYS A 148 -8.84 7.36 0.25
N LEU A 149 -9.47 8.49 0.61
CA LEU A 149 -10.26 8.59 1.83
C LEU A 149 -11.48 7.66 1.81
N LEU A 150 -12.22 7.62 0.71
CA LEU A 150 -13.36 6.70 0.54
C LEU A 150 -12.88 5.24 0.61
N SER A 151 -11.78 4.92 -0.06
CA SER A 151 -11.18 3.59 -0.03
C SER A 151 -10.81 3.15 1.40
N SER A 152 -10.23 4.04 2.20
CA SER A 152 -9.89 3.78 3.61
C SER A 152 -11.08 3.31 4.45
N ILE A 153 -12.26 3.92 4.26
CA ILE A 153 -13.46 3.61 5.07
C ILE A 153 -14.42 2.64 4.39
N SER A 154 -14.05 2.10 3.23
CA SER A 154 -14.90 1.22 2.42
C SER A 154 -14.59 -0.27 2.63
N VAL A 155 -15.26 -1.11 1.82
CA VAL A 155 -14.95 -2.54 1.66
C VAL A 155 -13.47 -2.79 1.37
N ASN A 156 -12.76 -1.88 0.70
CA ASN A 156 -11.33 -2.06 0.45
C ASN A 156 -10.50 -2.02 1.74
N GLY A 157 -10.85 -1.15 2.70
CA GLY A 157 -10.25 -1.16 4.04
C GLY A 157 -10.56 -2.45 4.81
N ILE A 158 -11.79 -2.98 4.66
CA ILE A 158 -12.18 -4.26 5.28
C ILE A 158 -11.40 -5.43 4.66
N ILE A 159 -11.21 -5.44 3.34
CA ILE A 159 -10.42 -6.48 2.67
C ILE A 159 -8.94 -6.38 3.08
N ALA A 160 -8.39 -5.17 3.17
CA ALA A 160 -7.04 -4.92 3.65
C ALA A 160 -6.82 -5.36 5.11
N LEU A 161 -7.89 -5.43 5.92
CA LEU A 161 -7.82 -6.04 7.25
C LEU A 161 -7.37 -7.51 7.20
N GLY A 162 -7.70 -8.23 6.13
CA GLY A 162 -7.23 -9.60 5.90
C GLY A 162 -5.70 -9.71 5.95
N GLU A 163 -5.02 -8.80 5.26
CA GLU A 163 -3.57 -8.72 5.27
C GLU A 163 -3.05 -8.25 6.63
N GLU A 164 -3.62 -7.18 7.19
CA GLU A 164 -3.14 -6.58 8.42
C GLU A 164 -3.27 -7.51 9.64
N ILE A 165 -4.30 -8.37 9.68
CA ILE A 165 -4.41 -9.45 10.67
C ILE A 165 -3.23 -10.41 10.56
N GLY A 166 -2.82 -10.78 9.36
CA GLY A 166 -1.66 -11.65 9.16
C GLY A 166 -0.34 -10.96 9.53
N TRP A 167 -0.08 -9.78 8.98
CA TRP A 167 1.22 -9.11 9.09
C TRP A 167 1.44 -8.44 10.46
N ARG A 168 0.52 -7.59 10.91
CA ARG A 168 0.62 -6.81 12.16
C ARG A 168 -0.09 -7.50 13.33
N GLY A 169 -1.17 -8.21 13.05
CA GLY A 169 -1.91 -8.99 14.03
C GLY A 169 -1.11 -10.20 14.51
N PHE A 170 -0.74 -11.09 13.59
CA PHE A 170 -0.10 -12.36 13.90
C PHE A 170 1.43 -12.31 13.82
N LEU A 171 2.01 -11.97 12.67
CA LEU A 171 3.44 -12.12 12.41
C LEU A 171 4.27 -11.19 13.33
N GLU A 172 3.92 -9.91 13.39
CA GLU A 172 4.58 -8.93 14.26
C GLU A 172 4.54 -9.30 15.75
N LYS A 173 3.43 -9.91 16.21
CA LYS A 173 3.23 -10.31 17.61
C LYS A 173 3.89 -11.64 17.98
N ASN A 174 4.21 -12.48 16.99
CA ASN A 174 4.84 -13.79 17.22
C ASN A 174 6.36 -13.79 16.91
N ILE A 175 6.93 -12.67 16.44
CA ILE A 175 8.37 -12.47 16.24
C ILE A 175 8.98 -11.72 17.44
N ASN A 176 9.98 -12.33 18.07
CA ASN A 176 10.78 -11.70 19.13
C ASN A 176 12.08 -11.11 18.56
N LEU A 177 11.98 -9.96 17.93
CA LEU A 177 13.09 -9.17 17.40
C LEU A 177 12.91 -7.70 17.79
N SER A 178 14.00 -6.93 17.81
CA SER A 178 13.96 -5.47 17.91
C SER A 178 13.03 -4.88 16.84
N PHE A 179 12.38 -3.75 17.13
CA PHE A 179 11.47 -3.05 16.20
C PHE A 179 12.03 -2.92 14.77
N PHE A 180 13.31 -2.57 14.64
CA PHE A 180 13.98 -2.45 13.34
C PHE A 180 14.06 -3.78 12.59
N LYS A 181 14.76 -4.78 13.16
CA LYS A 181 14.91 -6.11 12.57
C LYS A 181 13.56 -6.77 12.25
N LYS A 182 12.56 -6.56 13.12
CA LYS A 182 11.21 -7.07 12.95
C LYS A 182 10.53 -6.50 11.70
N ASN A 183 10.54 -5.18 11.53
CA ASN A 183 9.87 -4.51 10.41
C ASN A 183 10.60 -4.73 9.07
N VAL A 184 11.93 -4.82 9.07
CA VAL A 184 12.67 -5.24 7.87
C VAL A 184 12.24 -6.66 7.45
N LEU A 185 12.20 -7.60 8.39
CA LEU A 185 11.82 -8.98 8.10
C LEU A 185 10.38 -9.09 7.59
N ILE A 186 9.43 -8.41 8.24
CA ILE A 186 8.02 -8.40 7.81
C ILE A 186 7.88 -7.77 6.42
N GLY A 187 8.55 -6.64 6.17
CA GLY A 187 8.56 -6.00 4.85
C GLY A 187 9.08 -6.91 3.73
N ILE A 188 10.16 -7.66 4.00
CA ILE A 188 10.69 -8.65 3.04
C ILE A 188 9.69 -9.77 2.79
N ILE A 189 9.12 -10.34 3.86
CA ILE A 189 8.14 -11.43 3.73
C ILE A 189 6.91 -10.97 2.96
N TRP A 190 6.39 -9.80 3.32
CA TRP A 190 5.20 -9.22 2.69
C TRP A 190 5.48 -8.84 1.22
N GLY A 191 6.65 -8.29 0.91
CA GLY A 191 7.01 -7.97 -0.48
C GLY A 191 7.15 -9.21 -1.36
N ILE A 192 7.83 -10.26 -0.88
CA ILE A 192 7.98 -11.52 -1.60
C ILE A 192 6.62 -12.23 -1.77
N TRP A 193 5.72 -12.11 -0.80
CA TRP A 193 4.37 -12.69 -0.89
C TRP A 193 3.59 -12.20 -2.13
N HIS A 194 3.87 -11.00 -2.65
CA HIS A 194 3.25 -10.48 -3.86
C HIS A 194 3.85 -11.03 -5.16
N ALA A 195 4.97 -11.76 -5.11
CA ALA A 195 5.70 -12.18 -6.31
C ALA A 195 4.82 -12.86 -7.38
N PRO A 196 3.91 -13.80 -7.04
CA PRO A 196 3.10 -14.47 -8.05
C PRO A 196 2.18 -13.52 -8.83
N ILE A 197 1.61 -12.51 -8.17
CA ILE A 197 0.73 -11.53 -8.83
C ILE A 197 1.50 -10.44 -9.57
N ILE A 198 2.70 -10.09 -9.09
CA ILE A 198 3.59 -9.15 -9.79
C ILE A 198 4.05 -9.76 -11.12
N LEU A 199 4.37 -11.05 -11.14
CA LEU A 199 4.66 -11.77 -12.38
C LEU A 199 3.49 -11.72 -13.37
N CYS A 200 2.26 -11.68 -12.87
CA CYS A 200 1.05 -11.50 -13.69
C CYS A 200 0.83 -10.05 -14.19
N GLY A 201 1.68 -9.10 -13.79
CA GLY A 201 1.63 -7.69 -14.20
C GLY A 201 1.06 -6.75 -13.13
N HIS A 202 0.88 -7.19 -11.89
CA HIS A 202 0.47 -6.31 -10.80
C HIS A 202 1.57 -5.28 -10.49
N ASN A 203 1.22 -4.00 -10.50
CA ASN A 203 2.08 -2.82 -10.28
C ASN A 203 3.23 -2.62 -11.28
N TYR A 204 3.92 -3.68 -11.70
CA TYR A 204 5.12 -3.58 -12.55
C TYR A 204 4.95 -4.37 -13.85
N PRO A 205 3.98 -4.02 -14.71
CA PRO A 205 3.66 -4.80 -15.91
C PRO A 205 4.80 -4.84 -16.94
N SER A 206 5.67 -3.82 -16.97
CA SER A 206 6.81 -3.75 -17.90
C SER A 206 8.04 -4.45 -17.35
N HIS A 207 8.17 -4.59 -16.03
CA HIS A 207 9.34 -5.19 -15.39
C HIS A 207 8.96 -6.19 -14.29
N PRO A 208 8.27 -7.30 -14.60
CA PRO A 208 7.68 -8.20 -13.59
C PRO A 208 8.71 -8.82 -12.63
N PHE A 209 9.91 -9.17 -13.09
CA PHE A 209 10.94 -9.75 -12.20
C PHE A 209 11.56 -8.70 -11.27
N LEU A 210 11.95 -7.54 -11.80
CA LEU A 210 12.47 -6.43 -10.99
C LEU A 210 11.38 -5.82 -10.10
N GLY A 211 10.12 -5.90 -10.51
CA GLY A 211 8.96 -5.49 -9.74
C GLY A 211 8.84 -6.21 -8.41
N ILE A 212 9.28 -7.48 -8.32
CA ILE A 212 9.31 -8.23 -7.05
C ILE A 212 10.27 -7.54 -6.07
N ILE A 213 11.46 -7.16 -6.56
CA ILE A 213 12.48 -6.47 -5.77
C ILE A 213 11.95 -5.10 -5.34
N MET A 214 11.31 -4.36 -6.26
CA MET A 214 10.70 -3.06 -5.94
C MET A 214 9.57 -3.18 -4.91
N MET A 215 8.75 -4.22 -4.99
CA MET A 215 7.72 -4.47 -3.98
C MET A 215 8.34 -4.75 -2.61
N VAL A 216 9.44 -5.50 -2.53
CA VAL A 216 10.17 -5.67 -1.26
C VAL A 216 10.66 -4.34 -0.72
N PHE A 217 11.27 -3.50 -1.56
CA PHE A 217 11.72 -2.16 -1.16
C PHE A 217 10.59 -1.22 -0.75
N LEU A 218 9.37 -1.42 -1.27
CA LEU A 218 8.18 -0.68 -0.85
C LEU A 218 7.57 -1.22 0.45
N CYS A 219 7.48 -2.54 0.59
CA CYS A 219 6.89 -3.18 1.78
C CYS A 219 7.73 -2.95 3.04
N ILE A 220 9.06 -2.77 2.94
CA ILE A 220 9.91 -2.44 4.09
C ILE A 220 9.49 -1.13 4.78
N PRO A 221 9.55 0.05 4.14
CA PRO A 221 9.13 1.31 4.76
C PRO A 221 7.65 1.31 5.14
N MET A 222 6.79 0.63 4.36
CA MET A 222 5.38 0.45 4.72
C MET A 222 5.18 -0.40 5.99
N SER A 223 6.02 -1.42 6.21
CA SER A 223 6.01 -2.20 7.46
C SER A 223 6.33 -1.29 8.64
N PHE A 224 7.39 -0.49 8.53
CA PHE A 224 7.76 0.49 9.55
C PHE A 224 6.63 1.48 9.82
N TYR A 225 6.07 2.08 8.78
CA TYR A 225 4.99 3.07 8.86
C TYR A 225 3.75 2.49 9.55
N PHE A 226 3.25 1.33 9.12
CA PHE A 226 2.06 0.72 9.72
C PHE A 226 2.29 0.16 11.12
N SER A 227 3.44 -0.44 11.42
CA SER A 227 3.77 -0.89 12.78
C SER A 227 3.86 0.31 13.74
N PHE A 228 4.46 1.41 13.30
CA PHE A 228 4.53 2.64 14.09
C PHE A 228 3.14 3.29 14.26
N ALA A 229 2.35 3.37 13.20
CA ALA A 229 0.98 3.83 13.26
C ALA A 229 0.15 2.97 14.22
N LEU A 230 0.28 1.63 14.18
CA LEU A 230 -0.43 0.72 15.08
C LEU A 230 -0.09 0.98 16.54
N LYS A 231 1.19 1.21 16.84
CA LYS A 231 1.63 1.56 18.20
C LYS A 231 0.96 2.84 18.72
N ASN A 232 0.77 3.82 17.83
CA ASN A 232 0.25 5.14 18.19
C ASN A 232 -1.30 5.19 18.19
N THR A 233 -1.97 4.45 17.31
CA THR A 233 -3.44 4.40 17.19
C THR A 233 -4.07 3.32 18.06
N LYS A 234 -3.31 2.26 18.39
CA LYS A 234 -3.71 1.09 19.20
C LYS A 234 -4.88 0.30 18.63
N CYS A 235 -5.12 0.38 17.32
CA CYS A 235 -6.25 -0.29 16.68
C CYS A 235 -5.91 -0.77 15.28
N LEU A 236 -6.09 -2.07 15.06
CA LEU A 236 -5.76 -2.71 13.79
C LEU A 236 -6.74 -2.33 12.66
N PHE A 237 -8.00 -2.02 13.00
CA PHE A 237 -8.97 -1.49 12.02
C PHE A 237 -8.51 -0.16 11.42
N VAL A 238 -7.82 0.68 12.20
CA VAL A 238 -7.24 1.91 11.67
C VAL A 238 -6.17 1.59 10.63
N ILE A 239 -5.29 0.62 10.90
CA ILE A 239 -4.22 0.24 9.97
C ILE A 239 -4.77 -0.37 8.70
N ALA A 240 -5.83 -1.18 8.80
CA ALA A 240 -6.55 -1.69 7.65
C ALA A 240 -7.15 -0.56 6.79
N ALA A 241 -7.71 0.47 7.43
CA ALA A 241 -8.17 1.66 6.72
C ALA A 241 -7.02 2.43 6.04
N LEU A 242 -5.86 2.59 6.71
CA LEU A 242 -4.69 3.21 6.07
C LEU A 242 -4.22 2.38 4.85
N HIS A 243 -4.15 1.06 4.99
CA HIS A 243 -3.78 0.15 3.90
C HIS A 243 -4.79 0.24 2.74
N GLY A 244 -6.10 0.24 3.00
CA GLY A 244 -7.12 0.47 1.99
C GLY A 244 -6.93 1.80 1.25
N GLY A 245 -6.61 2.88 1.96
CA GLY A 245 -6.31 4.18 1.36
C GLY A 245 -5.07 4.15 0.47
N PHE A 246 -4.01 3.46 0.93
CA PHE A 246 -2.78 3.26 0.18
C PHE A 246 -2.99 2.47 -1.12
N ASN A 247 -3.84 1.43 -1.08
CA ASN A 247 -4.21 0.64 -2.27
C ASN A 247 -4.98 1.47 -3.32
N ALA A 248 -5.74 2.49 -2.88
CA ALA A 248 -6.33 3.45 -3.82
C ALA A 248 -5.28 4.43 -4.34
N THR A 249 -4.37 4.90 -3.47
CA THR A 249 -3.27 5.80 -3.84
C THR A 249 -2.45 5.22 -4.99
N SER A 250 -2.04 3.95 -4.88
CA SER A 250 -1.24 3.30 -5.93
C SER A 250 -1.97 3.21 -7.27
N ARG A 251 -3.30 3.05 -7.26
CA ARG A 251 -4.12 2.98 -8.48
C ARG A 251 -4.38 4.35 -9.09
N THR A 252 -4.63 5.38 -8.28
CA THR A 252 -4.99 6.71 -8.78
C THR A 252 -3.78 7.51 -9.24
N LEU A 253 -2.62 7.36 -8.59
CA LEU A 253 -1.42 8.11 -8.95
C LEU A 253 -0.83 7.75 -10.31
N VAL A 254 -1.14 6.57 -10.84
CA VAL A 254 -0.75 6.20 -12.22
C VAL A 254 -1.35 7.17 -13.25
N PHE A 255 -2.51 7.78 -12.97
CA PHE A 255 -3.14 8.75 -13.87
C PHE A 255 -2.57 10.17 -13.77
N THR A 256 -1.68 10.43 -12.81
CA THR A 256 -1.10 11.77 -12.63
C THR A 256 0.22 11.94 -13.36
N GLN A 257 0.82 10.87 -13.86
CA GLN A 257 2.09 10.89 -14.59
C GLN A 257 1.99 10.18 -15.92
N ILE A 258 2.79 10.65 -16.89
CA ILE A 258 2.92 10.05 -18.22
C ILE A 258 4.39 9.70 -18.49
N ASN A 259 4.61 8.75 -19.41
CA ASN A 259 5.94 8.36 -19.91
C ASN A 259 6.94 7.96 -18.81
N PHE A 260 6.47 7.39 -17.71
CA PHE A 260 7.32 6.93 -16.61
C PHE A 260 7.68 5.45 -16.78
N ASN A 261 8.83 5.05 -16.21
CA ASN A 261 9.17 3.64 -16.00
C ASN A 261 8.46 3.15 -14.73
N ASP A 262 7.75 2.01 -14.77
CA ASP A 262 6.95 1.50 -13.64
C ASP A 262 7.77 1.23 -12.35
N LEU A 263 9.07 0.98 -12.45
CA LEU A 263 9.99 0.84 -11.31
C LEU A 263 10.32 2.18 -10.65
N PHE A 264 10.28 3.29 -11.41
CA PHE A 264 10.67 4.62 -10.92
C PHE A 264 9.49 5.52 -10.64
N GLY A 265 8.38 5.34 -11.35
CA GLY A 265 7.20 6.19 -11.34
C GLY A 265 6.38 6.12 -10.03
N PRO A 266 5.09 6.47 -10.08
CA PRO A 266 4.31 6.82 -8.89
C PRO A 266 4.18 5.70 -7.85
N ILE A 267 4.30 4.43 -8.26
CA ILE A 267 4.21 3.25 -7.39
C ILE A 267 5.57 2.58 -7.12
N GLY A 268 6.63 3.06 -7.76
CA GLY A 268 7.99 2.57 -7.62
C GLY A 268 8.81 3.44 -6.66
N VAL A 269 9.97 3.91 -7.12
CA VAL A 269 10.89 4.75 -6.32
C VAL A 269 10.19 5.98 -5.71
N LEU A 270 9.32 6.67 -6.44
CA LEU A 270 8.62 7.85 -5.89
C LEU A 270 7.77 7.51 -4.65
N MET A 271 7.08 6.37 -4.67
CA MET A 271 6.30 5.91 -3.51
C MET A 271 7.21 5.55 -2.34
N ILE A 272 8.28 4.80 -2.61
CA ILE A 272 9.25 4.38 -1.58
C ILE A 272 9.82 5.61 -0.87
N LEU A 273 10.28 6.61 -1.63
CA LEU A 273 10.80 7.85 -1.08
C LEU A 273 9.75 8.59 -0.26
N SER A 274 8.51 8.67 -0.76
CA SER A 274 7.42 9.37 -0.07
C SER A 274 7.06 8.73 1.27
N VAL A 275 6.94 7.39 1.31
CA VAL A 275 6.66 6.65 2.56
C VAL A 275 7.84 6.76 3.54
N LEU A 276 9.08 6.66 3.06
CA LEU A 276 10.28 6.85 3.89
C LEU A 276 10.32 8.25 4.49
N THR A 277 10.08 9.29 3.69
CA THR A 277 10.08 10.68 4.14
C THR A 277 9.05 10.89 5.24
N VAL A 278 7.79 10.50 5.05
CA VAL A 278 6.76 10.67 6.09
C VAL A 278 7.06 9.86 7.35
N PHE A 279 7.57 8.64 7.19
CA PHE A 279 7.91 7.79 8.33
C PHE A 279 9.06 8.39 9.15
N ILE A 280 10.15 8.81 8.50
CA ILE A 280 11.32 9.41 9.17
C ILE A 280 10.92 10.67 9.92
N ILE A 281 10.15 11.55 9.27
CA ILE A 281 9.65 12.79 9.87
C ILE A 281 8.78 12.48 11.10
N ASP A 282 7.77 11.61 10.96
CA ASP A 282 6.87 11.25 12.06
C ASP A 282 7.63 10.57 13.21
N TYR A 283 8.56 9.67 12.90
CA TYR A 283 9.39 8.99 13.89
C TYR A 283 10.27 9.97 14.67
N ALA A 284 10.92 10.92 13.98
CA ALA A 284 11.77 11.93 14.59
C ALA A 284 10.99 12.86 15.53
N PHE A 285 9.80 13.34 15.10
CA PHE A 285 8.93 14.17 15.95
C PHE A 285 8.51 13.45 17.24
N ASN A 286 8.18 12.16 17.14
CA ASN A 286 7.76 11.38 18.32
C ASN A 286 8.92 11.12 19.30
N ILE A 287 10.14 10.86 18.81
CA ILE A 287 11.32 10.73 19.69
C ILE A 287 11.58 12.04 20.43
N LYS A 288 11.52 13.18 19.74
CA LYS A 288 11.75 14.48 20.36
C LYS A 288 10.75 14.75 21.49
N ASN A 289 9.47 14.46 21.27
CA ASN A 289 8.44 14.65 22.29
C ASN A 289 8.63 13.75 23.50
N GLN A 290 9.09 12.51 23.32
CA GLN A 290 9.42 11.61 24.45
C GLN A 290 10.59 12.13 25.29
N LYS A 291 11.58 12.78 24.67
CA LYS A 291 12.72 13.37 25.40
C LYS A 291 12.39 14.67 26.13
N MET A 292 11.36 15.42 25.71
CA MET A 292 10.95 16.67 26.38
C MET A 292 10.05 16.44 27.60
N HIS A 293 9.51 15.23 27.76
CA HIS A 293 8.58 14.87 28.85
C HIS A 293 9.20 13.89 29.87
N ASN A 294 10.48 13.57 29.73
CA ASN A 294 11.29 12.81 30.70
C ASN A 294 12.36 13.74 31.29
#